data_AF-A0A9W6X484-F1
#
_entry.id   AF-A0A9W6X484-F1
#
_cell.length_a   1.000
_cell.length_b   1.000
_cell.length_c   1.000
_cell.angle_alpha   90.00
_cell.angle_beta   90.00
_cell.angle_gamma   90.00
#
_symmetry.space_group_name_H-M   'P 1'
#
loop_
_entity.id
_entity.type
_entity.pdbx_description
1 polymer ?
#
loop_
_entity_poly.entity_id
_entity_poly.type
_entity_poly.pdbx_seq_one_letter_code
_entity_poly.pdbx_strand_id
1 'polypeptide(L)'
;MGLYAEILGEKAKDEASFIDNVKHNAAQQHERLEQELNSYKSTMIKESIRMGHNDLGDFYYELGDLPAALKSFAQARDYCTTDKHIIEMCLNVSRVALHMRNFGHVTNYLTKLEQVNSSQSDPILKSKIASAFGLVALHEKNYHAAASKFIECNVEIGASYNEVLHAEDIALYGGICALASFKREELKEKVRKCVIWYLVKLLYRTDSI
;
A
#
# COMPACT_ATOMS: atom_id res chain seq x y z
N MET A 1 -11.20 6.44 -21.93
CA MET A 1 -12.26 7.36 -22.43
C MET A 1 -13.68 6.86 -22.15
N GLY A 2 -13.96 5.56 -22.01
CA GLY A 2 -15.32 5.06 -21.75
C GLY A 2 -15.91 5.43 -20.38
N LEU A 3 -15.21 5.11 -19.29
CA LEU A 3 -15.76 5.27 -17.93
C LEU A 3 -16.00 6.73 -17.50
N TYR A 4 -15.11 7.65 -17.89
CA TYR A 4 -15.20 9.05 -17.47
C TYR A 4 -16.31 9.81 -18.20
N ALA A 5 -16.53 9.51 -19.49
CA ALA A 5 -17.64 10.04 -20.26
C ALA A 5 -18.99 9.49 -19.80
N GLU A 6 -19.03 8.23 -19.35
CA GLU A 6 -20.22 7.64 -18.72
C GLU A 6 -20.59 8.31 -17.38
N ILE A 7 -19.60 8.71 -16.58
CA ILE A 7 -19.84 9.32 -15.26
C ILE A 7 -20.30 10.78 -15.39
N LEU A 8 -19.78 11.55 -16.36
CA LEU A 8 -20.06 12.99 -16.49
C LEU A 8 -21.23 13.33 -17.43
N GLY A 9 -21.68 12.39 -18.28
CA GLY A 9 -22.79 12.62 -19.19
C GLY A 9 -22.57 13.85 -20.07
N GLU A 10 -23.50 14.81 -20.07
CA GLU A 10 -23.42 16.02 -20.90
C GLU A 10 -22.34 17.02 -20.45
N LYS A 11 -21.88 16.98 -19.19
CA LYS A 11 -20.81 17.87 -18.68
C LYS A 11 -19.42 17.55 -19.26
N ALA A 12 -19.25 16.37 -19.85
CA ALA A 12 -18.00 15.95 -20.46
C ALA A 12 -17.58 16.83 -21.66
N LYS A 13 -18.54 17.53 -22.29
CA LYS A 13 -18.25 18.45 -23.41
C LYS A 13 -17.65 19.77 -22.95
N ASP A 14 -18.08 20.28 -21.80
CA ASP A 14 -17.61 21.54 -21.25
C ASP A 14 -16.19 21.41 -20.65
N GLU A 15 -15.84 20.22 -20.17
CA GLU A 15 -14.53 19.92 -19.59
C GLU A 15 -13.52 19.33 -20.60
N ALA A 16 -13.87 19.21 -21.89
CA ALA A 16 -13.01 18.59 -22.90
C ALA A 16 -11.64 19.29 -23.03
N SER A 17 -11.62 20.63 -22.99
CA SER A 17 -10.38 21.41 -23.04
C SER A 17 -9.51 21.20 -21.79
N PHE A 18 -10.12 21.02 -20.62
CA PHE A 18 -9.40 20.69 -19.38
C PHE A 18 -8.78 19.29 -19.46
N ILE A 19 -9.53 18.31 -19.96
CA ILE A 19 -9.04 16.93 -20.16
C ILE A 19 -7.84 16.91 -21.11
N ASP A 20 -7.91 17.64 -22.22
CA ASP A 20 -6.82 17.69 -23.18
C ASP A 20 -5.58 18.39 -22.61
N ASN A 21 -5.75 19.45 -21.81
CA ASN A 21 -4.66 20.08 -21.07
C ASN A 21 -4.02 19.12 -20.05
N VAL A 22 -4.82 18.37 -19.29
CA VAL A 22 -4.31 17.37 -18.33
C VAL A 22 -3.53 16.28 -19.04
N LYS A 23 -4.04 15.76 -20.17
CA LYS A 23 -3.33 14.76 -20.98
C LYS A 23 -2.02 15.31 -21.55
N HIS A 24 -2.03 16.54 -22.05
CA HIS A 24 -0.84 17.18 -22.58
C HIS A 24 0.23 17.35 -21.48
N ASN A 25 -0.17 17.84 -20.31
CA ASN A 25 0.72 17.99 -19.16
C ASN A 25 1.26 16.64 -18.69
N ALA A 26 0.41 15.60 -18.62
CA ALA A 26 0.83 14.25 -18.25
C ALA A 26 1.83 13.67 -19.26
N ALA A 27 1.60 13.84 -20.56
CA ALA A 27 2.53 13.40 -21.59
C ALA A 27 3.89 14.12 -21.51
N GLN A 28 3.88 15.42 -21.24
CA GLN A 28 5.11 16.20 -21.08
C GLN A 28 5.90 15.78 -19.82
N GLN A 29 5.21 15.53 -18.70
CA GLN A 29 5.82 15.01 -17.47
C GLN A 29 6.41 13.62 -17.69
N HIS A 30 5.68 12.75 -18.38
CA HIS A 30 6.13 11.41 -18.74
C HIS A 30 7.42 11.44 -19.58
N GLU A 31 7.43 12.23 -20.66
CA GLU A 31 8.61 12.37 -21.52
C GLU A 31 9.83 12.89 -20.74
N ARG A 32 9.61 13.87 -19.86
CA ARG A 32 10.66 14.41 -18.99
C ARG A 32 11.25 13.34 -18.06
N LEU A 33 10.41 12.57 -17.37
CA LEU A 33 10.85 11.52 -16.46
C LEU A 33 11.62 10.42 -17.21
N GLU A 34 11.20 10.06 -18.43
CA GLU A 34 11.93 9.11 -19.26
C GLU A 34 13.30 9.64 -19.72
N GLN A 35 13.38 10.91 -20.09
CA GLN A 35 14.66 11.55 -20.43
C GLN A 35 15.62 11.59 -19.22
N GLU A 36 15.12 11.94 -18.04
CA GLU A 36 15.90 11.94 -16.80
C GLU A 36 16.40 10.52 -16.47
N LEU A 37 15.54 9.51 -16.56
CA LEU A 37 15.92 8.10 -16.34
C LEU A 37 16.98 7.62 -17.34
N ASN A 38 16.87 8.01 -18.62
CA ASN A 38 17.87 7.66 -19.63
C ASN A 38 19.22 8.33 -19.35
N SER A 39 19.21 9.56 -18.84
CA SER A 39 20.42 10.24 -18.36
C SER A 39 21.04 9.54 -17.14
N TYR A 40 20.23 9.03 -16.20
CA TYR A 40 20.75 8.25 -15.07
C TYR A 40 21.35 6.91 -15.51
N LYS A 41 20.75 6.26 -16.53
CA LYS A 41 21.29 5.03 -17.09
C LYS A 41 22.64 5.24 -17.78
N SER A 42 22.84 6.39 -18.45
CA SER A 42 24.12 6.70 -19.10
C SER A 42 25.23 7.02 -18.08
N THR A 43 24.91 7.68 -16.97
CA THR A 43 25.85 7.95 -15.88
C THR A 43 26.12 6.73 -14.98
N MET A 44 25.30 5.68 -15.10
CA MET A 44 25.42 4.40 -14.37
C MET A 44 25.37 4.53 -12.84
N ILE A 45 24.73 5.58 -12.32
CA ILE A 45 24.55 5.76 -10.88
C ILE A 45 23.33 4.96 -10.44
N LYS A 46 23.56 3.83 -9.76
CA LYS A 46 22.51 2.89 -9.34
C LYS A 46 21.37 3.55 -8.57
N GLU A 47 21.69 4.43 -7.62
CA GLU A 47 20.69 5.09 -6.79
C GLU A 47 19.81 6.04 -7.61
N SER A 48 20.39 6.79 -8.55
CA SER A 48 19.62 7.66 -9.45
C SER A 48 18.72 6.87 -10.39
N ILE A 49 19.20 5.72 -10.89
CA ILE A 49 18.37 4.82 -11.72
C ILE A 49 17.21 4.26 -10.89
N ARG A 50 17.45 3.86 -9.63
CA ARG A 50 16.42 3.39 -8.71
C ARG A 50 15.35 4.46 -8.46
N MET A 51 15.77 5.67 -8.12
CA MET A 51 14.86 6.80 -7.89
C MET A 51 14.06 7.13 -9.15
N GLY A 52 14.69 7.19 -10.33
CA GLY A 52 13.96 7.43 -11.57
C GLY A 52 12.92 6.34 -11.90
N HIS A 53 13.19 5.07 -11.56
CA HIS A 53 12.17 4.02 -11.68
C HIS A 53 11.03 4.17 -10.65
N ASN A 54 11.31 4.64 -9.44
CA ASN A 54 10.29 4.94 -8.44
C ASN A 54 9.42 6.13 -8.88
N ASP A 55 10.02 7.24 -9.32
CA ASP A 55 9.31 8.44 -9.77
C ASP A 55 8.39 8.13 -10.96
N LEU A 56 8.88 7.33 -11.92
CA LEU A 56 8.06 6.85 -13.04
C LEU A 56 6.92 5.92 -12.56
N GLY A 57 7.18 5.10 -11.54
CA GLY A 57 6.18 4.23 -10.92
C GLY A 57 5.08 5.01 -10.21
N ASP A 58 5.43 6.04 -9.44
CA ASP A 58 4.48 6.92 -8.76
C ASP A 58 3.68 7.73 -9.78
N PHE A 59 4.31 8.26 -10.83
CA PHE A 59 3.61 8.93 -11.93
C PHE A 59 2.55 8.03 -12.59
N TYR A 60 2.89 6.78 -12.95
CA TYR A 60 1.91 5.86 -13.52
C TYR A 60 0.81 5.47 -12.53
N TYR A 61 1.15 5.38 -11.24
CA TYR A 61 0.19 5.09 -10.19
C TYR A 61 -0.85 6.21 -10.04
N GLU A 62 -0.41 7.48 -10.05
CA GLU A 62 -1.29 8.65 -10.05
C GLU A 62 -2.13 8.75 -11.34
N LEU A 63 -1.55 8.37 -12.48
CA LEU A 63 -2.28 8.28 -13.76
C LEU A 63 -3.35 7.17 -13.76
N GLY A 64 -3.23 6.18 -12.86
CA GLY A 64 -4.09 5.00 -12.78
C GLY A 64 -3.68 3.85 -13.70
N ASP A 65 -2.53 3.94 -14.37
CA ASP A 65 -1.96 2.83 -15.15
C ASP A 65 -1.19 1.89 -14.22
N LEU A 66 -1.94 1.05 -13.50
CA LEU A 66 -1.39 0.13 -12.51
C LEU A 66 -0.42 -0.91 -13.11
N PRO A 67 -0.67 -1.51 -14.29
CA PRO A 67 0.30 -2.41 -14.93
C PRO A 67 1.65 -1.74 -15.24
N ALA A 68 1.64 -0.51 -15.75
CA ALA A 68 2.87 0.22 -16.03
C ALA A 68 3.61 0.60 -14.73
N ALA A 69 2.88 1.05 -13.71
CA ALA A 69 3.44 1.34 -12.38
C ALA A 69 4.15 0.11 -11.78
N LEU A 70 3.48 -1.06 -11.82
CA LEU A 70 4.03 -2.31 -11.30
C LEU A 70 5.35 -2.68 -12.00
N LYS A 71 5.41 -2.50 -13.32
CA LYS A 71 6.62 -2.76 -14.12
C LYS A 71 7.75 -1.83 -13.73
N SER A 72 7.49 -0.53 -13.58
CA SER A 72 8.50 0.45 -13.18
C SER A 72 9.09 0.14 -11.79
N PHE A 73 8.23 -0.13 -10.79
CA PHE A 73 8.71 -0.51 -9.45
C PHE A 73 9.46 -1.85 -9.46
N ALA A 74 9.03 -2.82 -10.27
CA ALA A 74 9.74 -4.10 -10.39
C ALA A 74 11.13 -3.95 -11.04
N GLN A 75 11.31 -3.00 -11.97
CA GLN A 75 12.62 -2.70 -12.59
C GLN A 75 13.60 -2.04 -11.62
N ALA A 76 13.11 -1.28 -10.63
CA ALA A 76 13.96 -0.69 -9.59
C ALA A 76 14.74 -1.74 -8.77
N ARG A 77 14.27 -2.99 -8.75
CA ARG A 77 14.83 -4.11 -7.97
C ARG A 77 16.32 -4.35 -8.19
N ASP A 78 16.77 -4.29 -9.43
CA ASP A 78 18.16 -4.64 -9.77
C ASP A 78 19.15 -3.54 -9.34
N TYR A 79 18.63 -2.38 -8.94
CA TYR A 79 19.38 -1.22 -8.48
C TYR A 79 19.29 -1.00 -6.96
N CYS A 80 18.56 -1.86 -6.23
CA CYS A 80 18.52 -1.83 -4.76
C CYS A 80 19.87 -2.28 -4.18
N THR A 81 20.46 -1.45 -3.30
CA THR A 81 21.76 -1.70 -2.66
C THR A 81 21.67 -1.90 -1.15
N THR A 82 20.57 -1.46 -0.52
CA THR A 82 20.34 -1.56 0.93
C THR A 82 19.02 -2.27 1.22
N ASP A 83 18.90 -2.85 2.42
CA ASP A 83 17.63 -3.47 2.87
C ASP A 83 16.47 -2.46 2.86
N LYS A 84 16.74 -1.20 3.18
CA LYS A 84 15.75 -0.12 3.11
C LYS A 84 15.20 0.05 1.70
N HIS A 85 16.05 -0.01 0.67
CA HIS A 85 15.60 0.09 -0.72
C HIS A 85 14.73 -1.10 -1.12
N ILE A 86 15.08 -2.31 -0.65
CA ILE A 86 14.28 -3.52 -0.91
C ILE A 86 12.92 -3.42 -0.22
N ILE A 87 12.89 -2.94 1.02
CA ILE A 87 11.66 -2.75 1.80
C ILE A 87 10.73 -1.77 1.09
N GLU A 88 11.23 -0.57 0.75
CA GLU A 88 10.46 0.47 0.06
C GLU A 88 9.89 -0.04 -1.27
N MET A 89 10.73 -0.66 -2.11
CA MET A 89 10.31 -1.23 -3.39
C MET A 89 9.21 -2.29 -3.20
N CYS A 90 9.39 -3.23 -2.26
CA CYS A 90 8.39 -4.27 -2.02
C CYS A 90 7.07 -3.69 -1.49
N LEU A 91 7.11 -2.62 -0.67
CA LEU A 91 5.90 -1.92 -0.23
C LEU A 91 5.17 -1.26 -1.40
N ASN A 92 5.90 -0.58 -2.31
CA ASN A 92 5.32 0.04 -3.49
C ASN A 92 4.69 -1.00 -4.44
N VAL A 93 5.39 -2.11 -4.70
CA VAL A 93 4.84 -3.22 -5.50
C VAL A 93 3.59 -3.82 -4.84
N SER A 94 3.61 -4.01 -3.52
CA SER A 94 2.46 -4.55 -2.78
C SER A 94 1.26 -3.60 -2.84
N ARG A 95 1.49 -2.28 -2.72
CA ARG A 95 0.47 -1.23 -2.88
C ARG A 95 -0.18 -1.34 -4.25
N VAL A 96 0.59 -1.29 -5.34
CA VAL A 96 0.05 -1.38 -6.71
C VAL A 96 -0.69 -2.70 -6.94
N ALA A 97 -0.14 -3.83 -6.48
CA ALA A 97 -0.75 -5.14 -6.64
C ALA A 97 -2.09 -5.28 -5.90
N LEU A 98 -2.25 -4.61 -4.74
CA LEU A 98 -3.53 -4.53 -4.03
C LEU A 98 -4.59 -3.78 -4.87
N HIS A 99 -4.23 -2.64 -5.47
CA HIS A 99 -5.15 -1.91 -6.35
C HIS A 99 -5.51 -2.70 -7.62
N MET A 100 -4.60 -3.51 -8.14
CA MET A 100 -4.88 -4.45 -9.24
C MET A 100 -5.68 -5.69 -8.82
N ARG A 101 -5.99 -5.85 -7.51
CA ARG A 101 -6.61 -7.05 -6.92
C ARG A 101 -5.83 -8.35 -7.19
N ASN A 102 -4.52 -8.23 -7.40
CA ASN A 102 -3.64 -9.37 -7.64
C ASN A 102 -3.00 -9.84 -6.33
N PHE A 103 -3.81 -10.49 -5.49
CA PHE A 103 -3.40 -10.90 -4.14
C PHE A 103 -2.25 -11.94 -4.15
N GLY A 104 -2.10 -12.71 -5.23
CA GLY A 104 -0.96 -13.64 -5.38
C GLY A 104 0.39 -12.91 -5.42
N HIS A 105 0.46 -11.79 -6.14
CA HIS A 105 1.67 -10.95 -6.14
C HIS A 105 1.89 -10.32 -4.76
N VAL A 106 0.83 -9.83 -4.12
CA VAL A 106 0.92 -9.24 -2.77
C VAL A 106 1.53 -10.24 -1.80
N THR A 107 1.01 -11.48 -1.73
CA THR A 107 1.54 -12.53 -0.85
C THR A 107 3.03 -12.79 -1.10
N ASN A 108 3.46 -12.94 -2.36
CA ASN A 108 4.85 -13.23 -2.70
C ASN A 108 5.81 -12.12 -2.22
N TYR A 109 5.44 -10.86 -2.42
CA TYR A 109 6.27 -9.72 -2.01
C TYR A 109 6.21 -9.47 -0.49
N LEU A 110 5.07 -9.75 0.16
CA LEU A 110 4.96 -9.69 1.62
C LEU A 110 5.79 -10.79 2.32
N THR A 111 5.81 -12.02 1.80
CA THR A 111 6.67 -13.09 2.33
C THR A 111 8.15 -12.72 2.20
N LYS A 112 8.53 -12.09 1.09
CA LYS A 112 9.89 -11.55 0.92
C LYS A 112 10.20 -10.44 1.93
N LEU A 113 9.25 -9.54 2.17
CA LEU A 113 9.39 -8.48 3.18
C LEU A 113 9.56 -9.04 4.59
N GLU A 114 8.83 -10.10 4.95
CA GLU A 114 8.93 -10.74 6.27
C GLU A 114 10.33 -11.34 6.52
N GLN A 115 10.93 -11.93 5.47
CA GLN A 115 12.31 -12.44 5.53
C GLN A 115 13.33 -11.31 5.77
N VAL A 116 13.18 -10.18 5.08
CA VAL A 116 14.07 -9.02 5.25
C VAL A 116 13.84 -8.32 6.60
N ASN A 117 12.58 -8.21 7.03
CA ASN A 117 12.21 -7.62 8.33
C ASN A 117 12.70 -8.45 9.53
N SER A 118 12.97 -9.75 9.36
CA SER A 118 13.56 -10.56 10.44
C SER A 118 14.94 -10.04 10.87
N SER A 119 15.62 -9.29 10.01
CA SER A 119 16.92 -8.65 10.29
C SER A 119 16.79 -7.24 10.89
N GLN A 120 15.65 -6.58 10.72
CA GLN A 120 15.40 -5.19 11.12
C GLN A 120 14.15 -5.16 12.00
N SER A 121 14.30 -5.05 13.32
CA SER A 121 13.18 -5.10 14.28
C SER A 121 12.31 -3.82 14.28
N ASP A 122 11.90 -3.35 13.10
CA ASP A 122 11.00 -2.19 12.97
C ASP A 122 9.54 -2.61 13.24
N PRO A 123 8.94 -2.18 14.36
CA PRO A 123 7.57 -2.54 14.71
C PRO A 123 6.55 -1.98 13.71
N ILE A 124 6.85 -0.87 13.03
CA ILE A 124 5.93 -0.23 12.07
C ILE A 124 5.87 -1.08 10.81
N LEU A 125 7.03 -1.47 10.26
CA LEU A 125 7.11 -2.34 9.09
C LEU A 125 6.42 -3.68 9.33
N LYS A 126 6.68 -4.31 10.49
CA LYS A 126 6.00 -5.56 10.89
C LYS A 126 4.48 -5.41 10.85
N SER A 127 3.97 -4.28 11.32
CA SER A 127 2.53 -4.01 11.36
C SER A 127 1.95 -3.74 9.96
N LYS A 128 2.70 -3.06 9.06
CA LYS A 128 2.31 -2.93 7.63
C LYS A 128 2.22 -4.28 6.93
N ILE A 129 3.20 -5.17 7.18
CA ILE A 129 3.20 -6.52 6.60
C ILE A 129 2.01 -7.33 7.14
N ALA A 130 1.78 -7.32 8.46
CA ALA A 130 0.69 -8.04 9.10
C ALA A 130 -0.69 -7.57 8.62
N SER A 131 -0.90 -6.26 8.50
CA SER A 131 -2.16 -5.69 8.01
C SER A 131 -2.44 -6.06 6.55
N ALA A 132 -1.43 -6.02 5.69
CA ALA A 132 -1.56 -6.45 4.29
C ALA A 132 -1.84 -7.96 4.17
N PHE A 133 -1.19 -8.82 4.96
CA PHE A 133 -1.53 -10.25 5.03
C PHE A 133 -2.95 -10.51 5.56
N GLY A 134 -3.38 -9.73 6.55
CA GLY A 134 -4.75 -9.78 7.06
C GLY A 134 -5.78 -9.50 5.97
N LEU A 135 -5.50 -8.50 5.11
CA LEU A 135 -6.34 -8.16 3.97
C LEU A 135 -6.39 -9.26 2.91
N VAL A 136 -5.25 -9.90 2.60
CA VAL A 136 -5.20 -11.06 1.70
C VAL A 136 -6.04 -12.21 2.25
N ALA A 137 -5.86 -12.55 3.53
CA ALA A 137 -6.62 -13.63 4.19
C ALA A 137 -8.13 -13.34 4.23
N LEU A 138 -8.51 -12.07 4.37
CA LEU A 138 -9.90 -11.62 4.30
C LEU A 138 -10.49 -11.87 2.91
N HIS A 139 -9.75 -11.57 1.84
CA HIS A 139 -10.16 -11.86 0.46
C HIS A 139 -10.32 -13.37 0.21
N GLU A 140 -9.44 -14.20 0.79
CA GLU A 140 -9.53 -15.67 0.74
C GLU A 140 -10.64 -16.27 1.63
N LYS A 141 -11.41 -15.43 2.33
CA LYS A 141 -12.46 -15.83 3.30
C LYS A 141 -11.93 -16.61 4.49
N ASN A 142 -10.62 -16.56 4.76
CA ASN A 142 -10.02 -17.16 5.93
C ASN A 142 -10.04 -16.17 7.11
N TYR A 143 -11.23 -16.01 7.71
CA TYR A 143 -11.47 -15.03 8.77
C TYR A 143 -10.63 -15.27 10.03
N HIS A 144 -10.31 -16.54 10.34
CA HIS A 144 -9.50 -16.88 11.50
C HIS A 144 -8.04 -16.42 11.34
N ALA A 145 -7.45 -16.66 10.16
CA ALA A 145 -6.11 -16.18 9.84
C ALA A 145 -6.06 -14.65 9.75
N ALA A 146 -7.07 -14.04 9.11
CA ALA A 146 -7.20 -12.58 9.02
C ALA A 146 -7.26 -11.92 10.40
N ALA A 147 -8.11 -12.43 11.31
CA ALA A 147 -8.22 -11.95 12.67
C ALA A 147 -6.88 -12.03 13.42
N SER A 148 -6.18 -13.16 13.29
CA SER A 148 -4.87 -13.35 13.94
C SER A 148 -3.85 -12.32 13.47
N LYS A 149 -3.80 -12.05 12.15
CA LYS A 149 -2.87 -11.07 11.57
C LYS A 149 -3.22 -9.62 11.91
N PHE A 150 -4.50 -9.26 11.95
CA PHE A 150 -4.90 -7.91 12.36
C PHE A 150 -4.63 -7.64 13.85
N ILE A 151 -4.73 -8.65 14.71
CA ILE A 151 -4.42 -8.51 16.16
C ILE A 151 -2.92 -8.37 16.41
N GLU A 152 -2.06 -8.88 15.52
CA GLU A 152 -0.60 -8.72 15.59
C GLU A 152 -0.13 -7.29 15.24
N CYS A 153 -1.00 -6.46 14.65
CA CYS A 153 -0.65 -5.09 14.25
C CYS A 153 -0.52 -4.15 15.45
N ASN A 154 0.55 -3.34 15.49
CA ASN A 154 0.71 -2.26 16.46
C ASN A 154 -0.11 -1.03 16.05
N VAL A 155 -0.65 -0.30 17.02
CA VAL A 155 -1.46 0.91 16.82
C VAL A 155 -0.64 2.10 16.34
N GLU A 156 0.68 2.05 16.49
CA GLU A 156 1.60 3.07 15.98
C GLU A 156 1.70 3.10 14.44
N ILE A 157 1.01 2.19 13.72
CA ILE A 157 0.82 2.31 12.26
C ILE A 157 0.36 3.74 11.89
N GLY A 158 -0.55 4.31 12.70
CA GLY A 158 -1.01 5.70 12.56
C GLY A 158 -1.32 6.07 11.11
N ALA A 159 -0.78 7.22 10.66
CA ALA A 159 -0.95 7.71 9.29
C ALA A 159 0.03 7.09 8.27
N SER A 160 0.96 6.22 8.70
CA SER A 160 2.04 5.71 7.84
C SER A 160 1.57 4.73 6.76
N TYR A 161 0.33 4.25 6.84
CA TYR A 161 -0.23 3.26 5.92
C TYR A 161 -1.64 3.61 5.39
N ASN A 162 -2.08 4.85 5.58
CA ASN A 162 -3.44 5.30 5.23
C ASN A 162 -3.77 5.15 3.74
N GLU A 163 -2.78 5.13 2.86
CA GLU A 163 -2.99 4.88 1.43
C GLU A 163 -3.60 3.50 1.16
N VAL A 164 -3.32 2.52 2.02
CA VAL A 164 -3.79 1.13 1.87
C VAL A 164 -4.86 0.80 2.90
N LEU A 165 -4.60 1.07 4.18
CA LEU A 165 -5.50 0.77 5.30
C LEU A 165 -5.41 1.83 6.39
N HIS A 166 -6.56 2.34 6.81
CA HIS A 166 -6.62 3.18 8.00
C HIS A 166 -6.54 2.33 9.27
N ALA A 167 -6.05 2.92 10.34
CA ALA A 167 -5.93 2.22 11.61
C ALA A 167 -7.31 1.85 12.20
N GLU A 168 -8.36 2.63 11.92
CA GLU A 168 -9.75 2.27 12.23
C GLU A 168 -10.21 1.01 11.47
N ASP A 169 -9.88 0.89 10.19
CA ASP A 169 -10.25 -0.25 9.35
C ASP A 169 -9.61 -1.54 9.86
N ILE A 170 -8.33 -1.48 10.25
CA ILE A 170 -7.60 -2.62 10.83
C ILE A 170 -8.30 -3.10 12.11
N ALA A 171 -8.70 -2.16 12.98
CA ALA A 171 -9.40 -2.49 14.22
C ALA A 171 -10.79 -3.08 13.97
N LEU A 172 -11.54 -2.50 13.02
CA LEU A 172 -12.88 -2.96 12.65
C LEU A 172 -12.84 -4.35 12.01
N TYR A 173 -12.00 -4.56 11.00
CA TYR A 173 -11.85 -5.84 10.32
C TYR A 173 -11.30 -6.91 11.25
N GLY A 174 -10.29 -6.58 12.06
CA GLY A 174 -9.76 -7.49 13.08
C GLY A 174 -10.82 -7.88 14.11
N GLY A 175 -11.61 -6.92 14.59
CA GLY A 175 -12.67 -7.14 15.57
C GLY A 175 -13.81 -8.01 15.05
N ILE A 176 -14.34 -7.71 13.85
CA ILE A 176 -15.42 -8.50 13.24
C ILE A 176 -14.94 -9.91 12.90
N CYS A 177 -13.74 -10.05 12.32
CA CYS A 177 -13.18 -11.36 11.99
C CYS A 177 -12.92 -12.20 13.25
N ALA A 178 -12.42 -11.58 14.34
CA ALA A 178 -12.20 -12.27 15.60
C ALA A 178 -13.53 -12.73 16.21
N LEU A 179 -14.56 -11.89 16.24
CA LEU A 179 -15.88 -12.26 16.74
C LEU A 179 -16.51 -13.42 15.95
N ALA A 180 -16.30 -13.44 14.63
CA ALA A 180 -16.86 -14.46 13.76
C ALA A 180 -16.13 -15.81 13.83
N SER A 181 -14.84 -15.83 14.20
CA SER A 181 -13.99 -17.01 14.02
C SER A 181 -13.30 -17.55 15.29
N PHE A 182 -13.12 -16.73 16.33
CA PHE A 182 -12.44 -17.15 17.55
C PHE A 182 -13.41 -17.75 18.56
N LYS A 183 -12.92 -18.71 19.33
CA LYS A 183 -13.68 -19.22 20.48
C LYS A 183 -13.65 -18.21 21.63
N ARG A 184 -14.61 -18.32 22.55
CA ARG A 184 -14.76 -17.39 23.70
C ARG A 184 -13.48 -17.24 24.53
N GLU A 185 -12.71 -18.32 24.67
CA GLU A 185 -11.43 -18.33 25.40
C GLU A 185 -10.35 -17.51 24.66
N GLU A 186 -10.18 -17.76 23.36
CA GLU A 186 -9.24 -17.03 22.49
C GLU A 186 -9.59 -15.55 22.39
N LEU A 187 -10.88 -15.22 22.29
CA LEU A 187 -11.38 -13.83 22.32
C LEU A 187 -11.00 -13.13 23.61
N LYS A 188 -11.19 -13.78 24.76
CA LYS A 188 -10.90 -13.21 26.08
C LYS A 188 -9.41 -12.92 26.26
N GLU A 189 -8.53 -13.68 25.61
CA GLU A 189 -7.08 -13.50 25.66
C GLU A 189 -6.58 -12.49 24.62
N LYS A 190 -6.97 -12.66 23.35
CA LYS A 190 -6.43 -11.90 22.21
C LYS A 190 -7.10 -10.54 22.02
N VAL A 191 -8.42 -10.44 22.16
CA VAL A 191 -9.17 -9.20 21.89
C VAL A 191 -9.04 -8.18 23.02
N ARG A 192 -8.72 -8.64 24.24
CA ARG A 192 -8.41 -7.75 25.37
C ARG A 192 -7.22 -6.83 25.09
N LYS A 193 -6.28 -7.27 24.25
CA LYS A 193 -5.11 -6.47 23.83
C LYS A 193 -5.46 -5.44 22.75
N CYS A 194 -6.50 -5.66 21.96
CA CYS A 194 -6.81 -4.89 20.75
C CYS A 194 -7.96 -3.89 20.96
N VAL A 195 -9.11 -4.33 21.49
CA VAL A 195 -10.36 -3.53 21.56
C VAL A 195 -10.41 -2.61 22.77
N ILE A 196 -9.94 -3.05 23.94
CA ILE A 196 -9.93 -2.21 25.15
C ILE A 196 -8.92 -1.07 25.03
N TRP A 197 -7.81 -1.23 24.30
CA TRP A 197 -6.83 -0.16 24.11
C TRP A 197 -7.29 0.91 23.12
N TYR A 198 -7.97 0.52 22.03
CA TYR A 198 -8.52 1.47 21.05
C TYR A 198 -9.76 2.21 21.57
N LEU A 199 -10.66 1.53 22.29
CA LEU A 199 -11.78 2.20 22.98
C LEU A 199 -11.28 3.12 24.08
N VAL A 200 -10.28 2.72 24.87
CA VAL A 200 -9.64 3.62 25.85
C VAL A 200 -8.98 4.80 25.13
N LYS A 201 -8.25 4.61 24.02
CA LYS A 201 -7.61 5.71 23.30
C LYS A 201 -8.62 6.64 22.59
N LEU A 202 -9.72 6.12 22.04
CA LEU A 202 -10.81 6.91 21.46
C LEU A 202 -11.63 7.65 22.53
N LEU A 203 -11.88 7.03 23.69
CA LEU A 203 -12.58 7.65 24.81
C LEU A 203 -11.72 8.67 25.56
N TYR A 204 -10.39 8.53 25.56
CA TYR A 204 -9.46 9.47 26.23
C TYR A 204 -8.80 10.48 25.27
N ARG A 205 -9.13 10.51 23.97
CA ARG A 205 -8.66 11.56 23.04
C ARG A 205 -9.50 12.85 23.11
N THR A 206 -10.43 12.97 24.06
CA THR A 206 -11.20 14.20 24.31
C THR A 206 -10.60 15.14 25.35
N ASP A 207 -9.45 14.82 25.97
CA ASP A 207 -8.81 15.71 26.94
C ASP A 207 -7.38 16.07 26.51
N SER A 208 -7.23 17.07 25.64
CA SER A 208 -6.04 17.94 25.55
C SER A 208 -6.41 19.21 24.78
N ILE A 209 -6.87 20.22 25.53
CA ILE A 209 -6.63 21.64 25.27
C ILE A 209 -5.26 21.98 25.85
#